data_AF-A0A9X0CIH2-F1
#
_entry.id   AF-A0A9X0CIH2-F1
#
_cell.length_a   1.000
_cell.length_b   1.000
_cell.length_c   1.000
_cell.angle_alpha   90.00
_cell.angle_beta   90.00
_cell.angle_gamma   90.00
#
_symmetry.space_group_name_H-M   'P 1'
#
loop_
_entity.id
_entity.type
_entity.pdbx_description
1 polymer ?
#
loop_
_entity_poly.entity_id
_entity_poly.type
_entity_poly.pdbx_seq_one_letter_code
_entity_poly.pdbx_strand_id
1 'polypeptide(L)'
;MPGYQADNTEEKNMATRLISREPKDPQELYKEALENASAFNSRLRYERRLRIPFIDAQTGIAMNDCHLWISKLERRPGQTPHYIYSYPAKRWRKKKRPPPTERSSEVKAAEAEEQISENMDTMETEGVPPEESEADHTRKLSQ
;
A
#
# COMPACT_ATOMS: atom_id res chain seq x y z
N MET A 1 -1.09 -67.81 -22.30
CA MET A 1 -1.22 -66.53 -21.59
C MET A 1 -0.39 -65.49 -22.33
N PRO A 2 -1.01 -64.52 -23.04
CA PRO A 2 -0.27 -63.46 -23.72
C PRO A 2 0.09 -62.37 -22.70
N GLY A 3 1.38 -62.03 -22.61
CA GLY A 3 1.88 -60.98 -21.71
C GLY A 3 1.44 -59.60 -22.19
N TYR A 4 0.91 -58.80 -21.27
CA TYR A 4 0.68 -57.37 -21.46
C TYR A 4 2.04 -56.64 -21.49
N GLN A 5 2.45 -56.15 -22.66
CA GLN A 5 3.53 -55.16 -22.76
C GLN A 5 2.92 -53.78 -22.50
N ALA A 6 3.30 -53.18 -21.37
CA ALA A 6 2.94 -51.80 -21.07
C ALA A 6 3.68 -50.85 -22.02
N ASP A 7 2.94 -49.92 -22.61
CA ASP A 7 3.45 -48.89 -23.52
C ASP A 7 4.35 -47.89 -22.80
N ASN A 8 5.63 -48.24 -22.69
CA ASN A 8 6.74 -47.44 -22.14
C ASN A 8 7.10 -46.18 -22.98
N THR A 9 6.19 -45.72 -23.83
CA THR A 9 6.45 -44.62 -24.78
C THR A 9 6.24 -43.26 -24.11
N GLU A 10 5.27 -43.13 -23.20
CA GLU A 10 4.98 -41.86 -22.52
C GLU A 10 6.03 -41.48 -21.46
N GLU A 11 6.55 -42.45 -20.70
CA GLU A 11 7.61 -42.20 -19.71
C GLU A 11 8.92 -41.77 -20.38
N LYS A 12 9.27 -42.39 -21.52
CA LYS A 12 10.42 -41.97 -22.34
C LYS A 12 10.23 -40.55 -22.86
N ASN A 13 9.03 -40.19 -23.29
CA ASN A 13 8.72 -38.84 -23.77
C ASN A 13 8.78 -37.77 -22.65
N MET A 14 8.35 -38.11 -21.43
CA MET A 14 8.45 -37.22 -20.26
C MET A 14 9.91 -37.01 -19.81
N ALA A 15 10.71 -38.09 -19.76
CA ALA A 15 12.13 -38.02 -19.43
C ALA A 15 12.93 -37.24 -20.47
N THR A 16 12.57 -37.35 -21.76
CA THR A 16 13.24 -36.62 -22.85
C THR A 16 12.97 -35.11 -22.82
N ARG A 17 11.84 -34.66 -22.25
CA ARG A 17 11.54 -33.22 -22.06
C ARG A 17 12.40 -32.54 -21.00
N LEU A 18 13.00 -33.31 -20.08
CA LEU A 18 13.84 -32.77 -19.00
C LEU A 18 15.32 -32.68 -19.37
N ILE A 19 15.74 -33.25 -20.50
CA ILE A 19 17.17 -33.45 -20.84
C ILE A 19 17.65 -32.55 -21.99
N SER A 20 16.76 -31.94 -22.78
CA SER A 20 17.12 -31.05 -23.90
C SER A 20 16.97 -29.57 -23.59
N ARG A 21 17.51 -29.10 -22.46
CA ARG A 21 17.81 -27.67 -22.32
C ARG A 21 19.11 -27.42 -23.09
N GLU A 22 18.98 -27.08 -24.37
CA GLU A 22 20.11 -26.62 -25.17
C GLU A 22 20.91 -25.58 -24.39
N PRO A 23 22.26 -25.66 -24.37
CA PRO A 23 23.08 -24.71 -23.64
C PRO A 23 22.79 -23.32 -24.18
N LYS A 24 22.19 -22.49 -23.32
CA LYS A 24 21.80 -21.14 -23.68
C LYS A 24 23.06 -20.34 -24.01
N ASP A 25 23.02 -19.58 -25.09
CA ASP A 25 24.17 -18.79 -25.54
C ASP A 25 24.74 -17.98 -24.37
N PRO A 26 26.09 -17.88 -24.21
CA PRO A 26 26.69 -17.15 -23.09
C PRO A 26 26.20 -15.71 -22.95
N GLN A 27 25.88 -15.07 -24.07
CA GLN A 27 25.30 -13.73 -24.11
C GLN A 27 23.88 -13.69 -23.53
N GLU A 28 23.05 -14.68 -23.85
CA GLU A 28 21.70 -14.81 -23.32
C GLU A 28 21.70 -15.13 -21.83
N LEU A 29 22.65 -15.96 -21.37
CA LEU A 29 22.86 -16.22 -19.94
C LEU A 29 23.28 -14.95 -19.18
N TYR A 30 24.21 -14.17 -19.74
CA TYR A 30 24.65 -12.92 -19.12
C TYR A 30 23.52 -11.89 -19.06
N LYS A 31 22.72 -11.78 -20.12
CA LYS A 31 21.54 -10.93 -20.16
C LYS A 31 20.50 -11.33 -19.11
N GLU A 32 20.18 -12.63 -19.02
CA GLU A 32 19.28 -13.17 -18.00
C GLU A 32 19.79 -12.88 -16.57
N ALA A 33 21.10 -13.01 -16.35
CA ALA A 33 21.72 -12.68 -15.06
C ALA A 33 21.59 -11.19 -14.71
N LEU A 34 21.79 -10.28 -15.68
CA LEU A 34 21.58 -8.84 -15.49
C LEU A 34 20.12 -8.50 -15.19
N GLU A 35 19.18 -9.12 -15.91
CA GLU A 35 17.74 -8.95 -15.68
C GLU A 35 17.35 -9.41 -14.28
N ASN A 36 17.82 -10.59 -13.86
CA ASN A 36 17.60 -11.09 -12.51
C ASN A 36 18.21 -10.17 -11.44
N ALA A 37 19.45 -9.69 -11.64
CA ALA A 37 20.08 -8.74 -10.72
C ALA A 37 19.28 -7.41 -10.64
N SER A 38 18.76 -6.92 -11.76
CA SER A 38 17.92 -5.72 -11.82
C SER A 38 16.58 -5.92 -11.10
N ALA A 39 15.92 -7.05 -11.32
CA ALA A 39 14.67 -7.42 -10.66
C ALA A 39 14.87 -7.53 -9.14
N PHE A 40 15.94 -8.18 -8.70
CA PHE A 40 16.31 -8.29 -7.28
C PHE A 40 16.57 -6.91 -6.67
N ASN A 41 17.36 -6.06 -7.33
CA ASN A 41 17.64 -4.70 -6.86
C ASN A 41 16.36 -3.86 -6.74
N SER A 42 15.42 -4.01 -7.67
CA SER A 42 14.13 -3.32 -7.66
C SER A 42 13.27 -3.75 -6.48
N ARG A 43 13.17 -5.06 -6.24
CA ARG A 43 12.48 -5.64 -5.09
C ARG A 43 13.10 -5.18 -3.77
N LEU A 44 14.42 -5.23 -3.66
CA LEU A 44 15.14 -4.81 -2.45
C LEU A 44 14.89 -3.34 -2.11
N ARG A 45 14.92 -2.45 -3.12
CA ARG A 45 14.60 -1.02 -2.95
C ARG A 45 13.18 -0.80 -2.47
N TYR A 46 12.22 -1.56 -3.02
CA TYR A 46 10.82 -1.48 -2.61
C TYR A 46 10.64 -1.91 -1.16
N GLU A 47 11.12 -3.10 -0.79
CA GLU A 47 11.04 -3.61 0.57
C GLU A 47 11.73 -2.70 1.59
N ARG A 48 12.86 -2.07 1.23
CA ARG A 48 13.54 -1.09 2.08
C ARG A 48 12.65 0.12 2.37
N ARG A 49 11.95 0.64 1.36
CA ARG A 49 11.03 1.78 1.52
C ARG A 49 9.84 1.43 2.41
N LEU A 50 9.37 0.18 2.37
CA LEU A 50 8.27 -0.28 3.22
C LEU A 50 8.64 -0.36 4.71
N ARG A 51 9.94 -0.52 5.05
CA ARG A 51 10.42 -0.67 6.43
C ARG A 51 10.85 0.64 7.10
N ILE A 52 10.95 1.74 6.35
CA ILE A 52 11.35 3.06 6.87
C ILE A 52 10.06 3.81 7.27
N PRO A 53 10.00 4.50 8.43
CA PRO A 53 11.08 4.76 9.39
C PRO A 53 11.40 3.57 10.32
N PHE A 54 12.69 3.35 10.58
CA PHE A 54 13.15 2.35 11.54
C PHE A 54 13.11 2.91 12.95
N ILE A 55 12.42 2.25 13.87
CA ILE A 55 12.34 2.67 15.28
C ILE A 55 13.49 2.02 16.05
N ASP A 56 14.45 2.82 16.48
CA ASP A 56 15.53 2.35 17.35
C ASP A 56 15.01 2.17 18.79
N ALA A 57 15.11 0.95 19.32
CA ALA A 57 14.58 0.60 20.64
C ALA A 57 15.30 1.31 21.80
N GLN A 58 16.59 1.63 21.65
CA GLN A 58 17.36 2.25 22.74
C GLN A 58 17.11 3.75 22.82
N THR A 59 17.02 4.44 21.68
CA THR A 59 16.87 5.91 21.64
C THR A 59 15.43 6.38 21.43
N GLY A 60 14.54 5.50 20.97
CA GLY A 60 13.18 5.87 20.55
C GLY A 60 13.15 6.73 19.28
N ILE A 61 14.28 6.92 18.60
CA ILE A 61 14.36 7.75 17.40
C ILE A 61 13.84 6.96 16.20
N ALA A 62 12.89 7.55 15.48
CA ALA A 62 12.44 7.08 14.18
C ALA A 62 13.47 7.47 13.10
N MET A 63 14.39 6.55 12.81
CA MET A 63 15.49 6.72 11.87
C MET A 63 15.01 6.64 10.41
N ASN A 64 15.49 7.58 9.62
CA ASN A 64 15.33 7.63 8.15
C ASN A 64 16.72 7.72 7.48
N ASP A 65 16.75 7.84 6.15
CA ASP A 65 18.00 8.10 5.42
C ASP A 65 18.69 9.38 5.94
N CYS A 66 19.97 9.26 6.29
CA CYS A 66 20.78 10.35 6.81
C CYS A 66 21.90 10.75 5.82
N HIS A 67 22.45 11.96 5.99
CA HIS A 67 23.52 12.51 5.13
C HIS A 67 24.77 12.82 5.97
N LEU A 68 25.00 12.06 7.03
CA LEU A 68 26.13 12.24 7.95
C LEU A 68 27.43 11.66 7.37
N TRP A 69 27.31 10.57 6.61
CA TRP A 69 28.42 9.89 5.98
C TRP A 69 28.77 10.60 4.68
N ILE A 70 29.85 11.39 4.71
CA ILE A 70 30.31 12.20 3.59
C ILE A 70 31.71 11.73 3.18
N SER A 71 31.92 11.54 1.87
CA SER A 71 33.21 11.08 1.33
C SER A 71 34.31 12.11 1.57
N LYS A 72 35.57 11.65 1.70
CA LYS A 72 36.75 12.52 1.77
C LYS A 72 36.90 13.39 0.51
N LEU A 73 36.41 12.92 -0.64
CA LEU A 73 36.44 13.67 -1.90
C LEU A 73 35.52 14.91 -1.88
N GLU A 74 34.51 14.93 -1.01
CA GLU A 74 33.60 16.07 -0.86
C GLU A 74 34.09 17.10 0.17
N ARG A 75 35.25 16.84 0.79
CA ARG A 75 35.88 17.77 1.74
C ARG A 75 36.38 19.01 0.99
N ARG A 76 35.98 20.17 1.48
CA ARG A 76 36.38 21.49 0.96
C ARG A 76 37.22 22.24 1.99
N PRO A 77 38.03 23.23 1.57
CA PRO A 77 38.66 24.13 2.52
C PRO A 77 37.60 24.85 3.38
N GLY A 78 37.94 25.13 4.63
CA GLY A 78 37.09 25.90 5.53
C GLY A 78 36.71 27.26 4.94
N GLN A 79 35.45 27.66 5.13
CA GLN A 79 34.91 28.92 4.61
C GLN A 79 35.12 30.11 5.55
N THR A 80 35.45 29.85 6.81
CA THR A 80 35.72 30.88 7.82
C THR A 80 37.11 30.62 8.43
N PRO A 81 37.77 31.65 8.98
CA PRO A 81 39.14 31.53 9.49
C PRO A 81 39.34 30.47 10.58
N HIS A 82 38.27 30.04 11.26
CA HIS A 82 38.31 29.12 12.40
C HIS A 82 38.01 27.67 12.00
N TYR A 83 37.56 27.41 10.77
CA TYR A 83 37.23 26.07 10.31
C TYR A 83 38.32 25.52 9.39
N ILE A 84 38.75 24.28 9.63
CA ILE A 84 39.76 23.60 8.82
C ILE A 84 39.13 23.05 7.53
N TYR A 85 37.93 22.48 7.65
CA TYR A 85 37.22 21.86 6.54
C TYR A 85 35.76 22.29 6.49
N SER A 86 35.20 22.27 5.28
CA SER A 86 33.78 22.45 5.02
C SER A 86 33.26 21.28 4.19
N TYR A 87 31.98 20.95 4.34
CA TYR A 87 31.28 19.91 3.59
C TYR A 87 30.02 20.50 2.95
N PRO A 88 29.53 19.96 1.82
CA PRO A 88 28.35 20.48 1.16
C PRO A 88 27.11 20.41 2.06
N ALA A 89 26.48 21.56 2.31
CA ALA A 89 25.25 21.63 3.10
C ALA A 89 24.02 21.31 2.24
N LYS A 90 23.10 20.49 2.78
CA LYS A 90 21.82 20.18 2.13
C LYS A 90 20.86 21.35 2.29
N ARG A 91 20.32 21.85 1.17
CA ARG A 91 19.27 22.88 1.19
C ARG A 91 17.99 22.30 1.78
N TRP A 92 17.41 23.00 2.73
CA TRP A 92 16.14 22.62 3.34
C TRP A 92 15.23 23.85 3.44
N ARG A 93 13.92 23.63 3.54
CA ARG A 93 12.93 24.70 3.70
C ARG A 93 11.83 24.24 4.64
N LYS A 94 11.61 24.99 5.72
CA LYS A 94 10.49 24.74 6.63
C LYS A 94 9.17 25.07 5.91
N LYS A 95 8.21 24.14 5.92
CA LYS A 95 6.86 24.38 5.39
C LYS A 95 6.14 25.36 6.33
N LYS A 96 5.54 26.43 5.78
CA LYS A 96 4.70 27.35 6.56
C LYS A 96 3.42 26.60 6.98
N ARG A 97 3.01 26.74 8.24
CA ARG A 97 1.72 26.23 8.70
C ARG A 97 0.62 27.15 8.16
N PRO A 98 -0.51 26.62 7.66
CA PRO A 98 -1.67 27.45 7.39
C PRO A 98 -2.11 28.13 8.69
N PRO A 99 -2.72 29.33 8.62
CA PRO A 99 -3.32 29.95 9.79
C PRO A 99 -4.37 29.02 10.40
N PRO A 100 -4.61 29.07 11.71
CA PRO A 100 -5.72 28.35 12.33
C PRO A 100 -7.01 28.78 11.62
N THR A 101 -7.65 27.85 10.91
CA THR A 101 -9.00 28.05 10.44
C THR A 101 -9.89 28.04 11.67
N GLU A 102 -10.71 29.08 11.87
CA GLU A 102 -11.75 29.08 12.89
C GLU A 102 -12.57 27.80 12.73
N ARG A 103 -12.61 26.99 13.80
CA ARG A 103 -13.47 25.82 13.85
C ARG A 103 -14.91 26.33 13.94
N SER A 104 -15.61 26.37 12.82
CA SER A 104 -17.07 26.41 12.82
C SER A 104 -17.60 25.04 13.26
N SER A 105 -17.40 24.69 14.52
CA SER A 105 -17.88 23.42 15.08
C SER A 105 -18.36 23.62 16.51
N GLU A 106 -19.37 24.46 16.68
CA GLU A 106 -20.20 24.42 17.90
C GLU A 106 -21.71 24.43 17.61
N VAL A 107 -22.17 24.52 16.36
CA VAL A 107 -23.62 24.58 16.05
C VAL A 107 -24.20 23.34 15.35
N LYS A 108 -23.37 22.47 14.73
CA LYS A 108 -23.89 21.30 13.99
C LYS A 108 -23.99 20.00 14.77
N ALA A 109 -23.43 19.93 15.99
CA ALA A 109 -23.59 18.76 16.86
C ALA A 109 -24.91 18.80 17.64
N ALA A 110 -25.38 20.00 18.02
CA ALA A 110 -26.65 20.17 18.73
C ALA A 110 -27.86 19.89 17.83
N GLU A 111 -27.82 20.32 16.56
CA GLU A 111 -28.93 20.17 15.61
C GLU A 111 -29.18 18.70 15.23
N ALA A 112 -28.16 17.83 15.32
CA ALA A 112 -28.29 16.40 15.05
C ALA A 112 -28.88 15.63 16.24
N GLU A 113 -28.70 16.08 17.48
CA GLU A 113 -29.28 15.42 18.66
C GLU A 113 -30.76 15.79 18.84
N GLU A 114 -31.16 17.02 18.51
CA GLU A 114 -32.56 17.47 18.54
C GLU A 114 -33.44 16.73 17.52
N GLN A 115 -32.90 16.49 16.31
CA GLN A 115 -33.60 15.72 15.27
C GLN A 115 -33.72 14.22 15.60
N ILE A 116 -32.81 13.66 16.41
CA ILE A 116 -32.91 12.26 16.84
C ILE A 116 -33.99 12.09 17.92
N SER A 117 -34.15 13.07 18.83
CA SER A 117 -35.21 13.03 19.85
C SER A 117 -36.61 13.19 19.29
N GLU A 118 -36.83 14.11 18.33
CA GLU A 118 -38.17 14.32 17.74
C GLU A 118 -38.69 13.10 16.96
N ASN A 119 -37.77 12.34 16.35
CA ASN A 119 -38.11 11.13 15.60
C ASN A 119 -38.41 9.91 16.50
N MET A 120 -38.02 9.92 17.79
CA MET A 120 -38.29 8.82 18.71
C MET A 120 -39.67 8.96 19.40
N ASP A 121 -40.07 10.20 19.72
CA ASP A 121 -41.38 10.48 20.34
C ASP A 121 -42.58 10.25 19.39
N THR A 122 -42.36 10.28 18.09
CA THR A 122 -43.42 10.07 17.08
C THR A 122 -43.73 8.59 16.82
N MET A 123 -42.91 7.65 17.30
CA MET A 123 -43.09 6.23 17.04
C MET A 123 -43.77 5.46 18.19
N GLU A 124 -43.97 6.08 19.36
CA GLU A 124 -44.58 5.41 20.53
C GLU A 124 -46.11 5.58 20.64
N THR A 125 -46.78 6.35 19.77
CA THR A 125 -48.23 6.67 19.91
C THR A 125 -49.16 6.01 18.89
N GLU A 126 -48.82 4.87 18.29
CA GLU A 126 -49.73 4.13 17.40
C GLU A 126 -49.78 2.66 17.82
N GLY A 127 -50.72 2.33 18.71
CA GLY A 127 -50.84 1.00 19.30
C GLY A 127 -52.23 0.65 19.82
N VAL A 128 -53.29 0.82 19.01
CA VAL A 128 -54.58 0.13 19.20
C VAL A 128 -55.27 -0.08 17.84
N PRO A 129 -55.59 -1.33 17.40
CA PRO A 129 -56.32 -1.58 16.17
C PRO A 129 -57.84 -1.72 16.42
N PRO A 130 -58.71 -1.29 15.49
CA PRO A 130 -60.05 -1.85 15.36
C PRO A 130 -60.26 -2.57 14.02
N GLU A 131 -61.07 -3.62 14.11
CA GLU A 131 -61.48 -4.56 13.06
C GLU A 131 -62.33 -3.99 11.91
N GLU A 132 -62.18 -4.68 10.77
CA GLU A 132 -63.12 -4.98 9.66
C GLU A 132 -64.05 -3.90 9.07
N SER A 133 -63.86 -3.65 7.76
CA SER A 133 -64.96 -3.73 6.77
C SER A 133 -64.41 -3.81 5.34
N GLU A 134 -64.85 -4.82 4.59
CA GLU A 134 -64.65 -4.98 3.14
C GLU A 134 -65.34 -3.87 2.32
N ALA A 135 -64.73 -3.44 1.20
CA ALA A 135 -65.37 -3.40 -0.12
C ALA A 135 -64.48 -2.75 -1.20
N ASP A 136 -64.53 -3.39 -2.37
CA ASP A 136 -64.44 -2.92 -3.75
C ASP A 136 -63.17 -2.23 -4.30
N HIS A 137 -62.42 -2.84 -5.22
CA HIS A 137 -62.68 -3.24 -6.62
C HIS A 137 -62.20 -2.20 -7.65
N THR A 138 -61.24 -2.65 -8.48
CA THR A 138 -60.79 -2.09 -9.77
C THR A 138 -59.91 -0.83 -9.69
N ARG A 139 -58.89 -0.63 -10.53
CA ARG A 139 -58.68 -1.09 -11.91
C ARG A 139 -57.20 -0.97 -12.28
N LYS A 140 -56.71 -1.98 -13.01
CA LYS A 140 -55.43 -2.01 -13.73
C LYS A 140 -55.33 -0.89 -14.77
N LEU A 141 -54.12 -0.35 -14.98
CA LEU A 141 -53.50 0.11 -16.25
C LEU A 141 -52.11 0.68 -15.87
N SER A 142 -50.98 -0.03 -16.02
CA SER A 142 -50.24 -0.38 -17.24
C SER A 142 -49.72 0.82 -18.04
N GLN A 143 -48.37 0.90 -18.07
CA GLN A 143 -47.45 1.55 -19.03
C GLN A 143 -47.40 3.07 -19.07
#